data_AF-A0A3Q7XFI3-F1
#
_entry.id   AF-A0A3Q7XFI3-F1
#
_cell.length_a   1.000
_cell.length_b   1.000
_cell.length_c   1.000
_cell.angle_alpha   90.00
_cell.angle_beta   90.00
_cell.angle_gamma   90.00
#
_symmetry.space_group_name_H-M   'P 1'
#
loop_
_entity.id
_entity.type
_entity.pdbx_description
1 polymer ?
#
loop_
_entity_poly.entity_id
_entity_poly.type
_entity_poly.pdbx_seq_one_letter_code
_entity_poly.pdbx_strand_id
1 'polypeptide(L)'
;MSWICVYLAGNSIPSMAQDTFEADSHQRNLGLLKDKVRLVKRKDCERYEVAPIQDQLSFENGFFIVFHACQLLAQKNDGMILVGVGGPSGAGKTVFAEKIVNSMPDIAVISLDNYNDTSRIVDGNFDDPRLIDYETLLRNVHDLKAGLAVQVPVYDFKSSSRTGYRTVEVPSSRIVIIEGIYALSERLRPLLNLRVSVTGGIHLDLIKRVIRDIQRAGQEPEEIIHQISETVYPMYKAYIEPDLLTAHIKICNKFNPFFGFQSPTYILKSFRNVTVDQIKAVLSQDLEETTEQTYDIYLLPPGEDPESCQSYLRMRNKDGKYNLMFEEWVTDDPFVISPRITFAVSVRLLGGLMALGYTIATILKRSSHVLSDDRVCVKLDWLEQLDRHYVQVQGRDRLVVKHMAQQMGLEGSYVPRTYIEQIQHEKLVMAMPDDLRTKLNLNVDLVSSPKEVFFRTSSDGVPMRHKRIRRSCLTCVPKLETRRV
;
A
#
# COMPACT_ATOMS: atom_id res chain seq x y z
N MET A 1 23.61 42.70 11.09
CA MET A 1 22.52 42.98 12.05
C MET A 1 22.03 41.62 12.56
N SER A 2 22.41 41.09 13.73
CA SER A 2 22.78 41.65 15.05
C SER A 2 21.58 41.98 15.96
N TRP A 3 21.09 40.94 16.66
CA TRP A 3 20.27 40.92 17.89
C TRP A 3 20.52 39.53 18.54
N ILE A 4 20.83 39.27 19.82
CA ILE A 4 20.85 40.04 21.09
C ILE A 4 19.44 40.29 21.66
N CYS A 5 19.05 39.83 22.88
CA CYS A 5 19.77 39.06 23.90
C CYS A 5 18.86 38.15 24.78
N VAL A 6 19.51 37.18 25.44
CA VAL A 6 19.32 36.62 26.80
C VAL A 6 18.08 37.02 27.64
N TYR A 7 17.50 36.02 28.32
CA TYR A 7 17.11 36.13 29.75
C TYR A 7 17.45 34.84 30.53
N LEU A 8 17.89 34.98 31.78
CA LEU A 8 18.27 33.87 32.69
C LEU A 8 17.87 34.19 34.14
N ALA A 9 17.00 33.37 34.73
CA ALA A 9 16.76 33.11 36.17
C ALA A 9 15.45 32.27 36.27
N GLY A 10 15.28 31.26 37.13
CA GLY A 10 16.19 30.63 38.08
C GLY A 10 15.66 30.68 39.53
N ASN A 11 15.19 29.56 40.09
CA ASN A 11 15.12 29.39 41.56
C ASN A 11 14.87 27.95 42.06
N SER A 12 15.52 27.66 43.20
CA SER A 12 15.16 26.71 44.30
C SER A 12 14.68 25.27 44.04
N ILE A 13 15.42 24.32 44.63
CA ILE A 13 15.01 22.95 45.00
C ILE A 13 14.55 22.94 46.48
N PRO A 14 13.57 22.10 46.86
CA PRO A 14 13.57 21.45 48.16
C PRO A 14 13.50 19.90 48.06
N SER A 15 13.71 19.22 49.20
CA SER A 15 14.19 17.82 49.26
C SER A 15 13.14 16.75 49.65
N MET A 16 13.41 15.52 49.19
CA MET A 16 13.11 14.20 49.80
C MET A 16 11.81 14.00 50.61
N ALA A 17 11.01 13.03 50.15
CA ALA A 17 10.33 12.05 51.01
C ALA A 17 10.37 10.67 50.32
N GLN A 18 10.46 9.59 51.09
CA GLN A 18 10.29 8.21 50.63
C GLN A 18 8.93 7.69 51.14
N ASP A 19 8.17 6.96 50.33
CA ASP A 19 8.00 5.50 50.49
C ASP A 19 6.94 4.89 49.55
N THR A 20 7.10 3.57 49.33
CA THR A 20 6.20 2.53 48.76
C THR A 20 4.76 2.94 48.34
N PHE A 21 4.28 2.58 47.14
CA PHE A 21 3.93 1.18 46.78
C PHE A 21 3.83 0.94 45.24
N GLU A 22 3.73 -0.33 44.83
CA GLU A 22 3.70 -0.78 43.43
C GLU A 22 2.27 -0.77 42.81
N ALA A 23 2.14 -0.35 41.54
CA ALA A 23 1.31 -0.95 40.46
C ALA A 23 1.10 0.01 39.26
N ASP A 24 0.87 -0.56 38.08
CA ASP A 24 0.32 0.03 36.84
C ASP A 24 0.72 1.47 36.43
N SER A 25 1.75 1.57 35.57
CA SER A 25 1.95 2.73 34.68
C SER A 25 2.57 2.40 33.31
N HIS A 26 2.28 1.20 32.76
CA HIS A 26 2.72 0.81 31.40
C HIS A 26 1.93 1.47 30.26
N GLN A 27 1.82 2.82 30.26
CA GLN A 27 1.38 3.57 29.07
C GLN A 27 1.99 4.98 28.98
N ARG A 28 2.39 5.35 27.77
CA ARG A 28 2.72 6.73 27.30
C ARG A 28 3.96 7.42 27.88
N ASN A 29 5.13 6.84 27.61
CA ASN A 29 6.29 7.66 27.24
C ASN A 29 6.39 7.71 25.70
N LEU A 30 5.77 8.72 25.08
CA LEU A 30 6.09 9.07 23.69
C LEU A 30 7.40 9.87 23.67
N GLY A 31 8.52 9.15 23.68
CA GLY A 31 9.83 9.74 23.36
C GLY A 31 9.82 10.36 21.96
N LEU A 32 10.72 11.32 21.73
CA LEU A 32 10.92 11.91 20.41
C LEU A 32 11.36 10.81 19.43
N LEU A 33 11.06 10.94 18.14
CA LEU A 33 11.37 9.89 17.15
C LEU A 33 12.83 9.40 17.23
N LYS A 34 13.77 10.33 17.39
CA LYS A 34 15.21 10.05 17.59
C LYS A 34 15.50 9.03 18.71
N ASP A 35 14.70 9.03 19.79
CA ASP A 35 14.86 8.20 20.99
C ASP A 35 14.45 6.73 20.75
N LYS A 36 13.78 6.43 19.62
CA LYS A 36 13.55 5.05 19.16
C LYS A 36 14.80 4.39 18.60
N VAL A 37 15.80 5.15 18.15
CA VAL A 37 17.06 4.59 17.64
C VAL A 37 17.96 4.22 18.81
N ARG A 38 18.16 2.92 19.02
CA ARG A 38 19.06 2.38 20.05
C ARG A 38 20.17 1.58 19.38
N LEU A 39 21.41 1.83 19.78
CA LEU A 39 22.56 1.03 19.35
C LEU A 39 22.83 -0.10 20.34
N VAL A 40 23.17 -1.27 19.81
CA VAL A 40 23.56 -2.47 20.55
C VAL A 40 24.90 -2.96 20.00
N LYS A 41 25.83 -3.33 20.89
CA LYS A 41 27.11 -3.91 20.51
C LYS A 41 26.89 -5.34 20.00
N ARG A 42 27.48 -5.71 18.86
CA ARG A 42 27.44 -7.10 18.36
C ARG A 42 28.11 -8.03 19.36
N LYS A 43 27.62 -9.27 19.46
CA LYS A 43 28.16 -10.28 20.40
C LYS A 43 29.61 -10.64 20.06
N ASP A 44 29.93 -10.66 18.77
CA ASP A 44 31.15 -11.29 18.24
C ASP A 44 32.17 -10.27 17.71
N CYS A 45 31.92 -8.95 17.85
CA CYS A 45 32.89 -7.90 17.51
C CYS A 45 32.60 -6.55 18.20
N GLU A 46 33.60 -5.68 18.22
CA GLU A 46 33.52 -4.33 18.83
C GLU A 46 32.57 -3.34 18.12
N ARG A 47 31.84 -3.77 17.08
CA ARG A 47 30.95 -2.89 16.32
C ARG A 47 29.54 -2.80 16.91
N TYR A 48 28.94 -1.63 16.77
CA TYR A 48 27.55 -1.35 17.09
C TYR A 48 26.65 -1.53 15.86
N GLU A 49 25.45 -2.06 16.07
CA GLU A 49 24.34 -2.09 15.12
C GLU A 49 23.06 -1.53 15.76
N VAL A 50 22.02 -1.31 14.96
CA VAL A 50 20.75 -0.74 15.42
C VAL A 50 19.81 -1.85 15.92
N ALA A 51 19.24 -1.66 17.11
CA ALA A 51 18.23 -2.56 17.66
C ALA A 51 16.97 -2.57 16.77
N PRO A 52 16.37 -3.74 16.48
CA PRO A 52 15.14 -3.81 15.68
C PRO A 52 13.98 -2.99 16.29
N ILE A 53 13.47 -2.04 15.51
CA ILE A 53 12.25 -1.31 15.80
C ILE A 53 11.08 -2.17 15.33
N GLN A 54 10.17 -2.52 16.25
CA GLN A 54 9.02 -3.39 15.97
C GLN A 54 7.93 -2.66 15.18
N ASP A 55 7.75 -1.36 15.43
CA ASP A 55 6.78 -0.52 14.74
C ASP A 55 7.13 -0.37 13.25
N GLN A 56 6.16 -0.57 12.36
CA GLN A 56 6.29 -0.14 10.97
C GLN A 56 6.10 1.39 10.88
N LEU A 57 7.06 2.07 10.28
CA LEU A 57 7.10 3.54 10.20
C LEU A 57 6.49 4.04 8.88
N SER A 58 5.96 5.27 8.84
CA SER A 58 5.67 5.94 7.57
C SER A 58 6.98 6.29 6.82
N PHE A 59 6.92 6.55 5.52
CA PHE A 59 8.08 6.96 4.70
C PHE A 59 8.89 8.12 5.32
N GLU A 60 8.21 9.17 5.79
CA GLU A 60 8.85 10.32 6.46
C GLU A 60 9.48 9.95 7.81
N ASN A 61 8.73 9.27 8.70
CA ASN A 61 9.27 8.87 10.00
C ASN A 61 10.43 7.88 9.84
N GLY A 62 10.33 6.97 8.87
CA GLY A 62 11.38 6.04 8.48
C GLY A 62 12.64 6.77 7.96
N PHE A 63 12.47 7.80 7.15
CA PHE A 63 13.57 8.66 6.70
C PHE A 63 14.31 9.31 7.88
N PHE A 64 13.60 9.99 8.80
CA PHE A 64 14.25 10.62 9.98
C PHE A 64 14.95 9.60 10.88
N ILE A 65 14.35 8.41 11.06
CA ILE A 65 14.90 7.32 11.88
C ILE A 65 16.16 6.73 11.24
N VAL A 66 16.16 6.44 9.94
CA VAL A 66 17.34 5.93 9.21
C VAL A 66 18.43 7.00 9.17
N PHE A 67 18.08 8.27 8.93
CA PHE A 67 19.01 9.40 8.93
C PHE A 67 19.79 9.48 10.25
N HIS A 68 19.08 9.49 11.38
CA HIS A 68 19.66 9.52 12.72
C HIS A 68 20.48 8.24 13.02
N ALA A 69 20.02 7.07 12.55
CA ALA A 69 20.74 5.81 12.74
C ALA A 69 22.07 5.76 11.99
N CYS A 70 22.13 6.26 10.75
CA CYS A 70 23.37 6.39 10.00
C CYS A 70 24.39 7.29 10.71
N GLN A 71 23.95 8.45 11.22
CA GLN A 71 24.80 9.37 11.99
C GLN A 71 25.36 8.70 13.26
N LEU A 72 24.51 8.03 14.06
CA LEU A 72 24.95 7.34 15.26
C LEU A 72 25.89 6.17 14.96
N LEU A 73 25.65 5.41 13.88
CA LEU A 73 26.55 4.33 13.46
C LEU A 73 27.92 4.84 13.00
N ALA A 74 27.97 5.97 12.30
CA ALA A 74 29.23 6.62 11.91
C ALA A 74 30.00 7.19 13.11
N GLN A 75 29.30 7.68 14.14
CA GLN A 75 29.91 8.20 15.38
C GLN A 75 30.39 7.12 16.36
N LYS A 76 29.86 5.88 16.29
CA LYS A 76 30.14 4.81 17.26
C LYS A 76 30.94 3.63 16.73
N ASN A 77 31.13 3.53 15.41
CA ASN A 77 32.01 2.55 14.79
C ASN A 77 33.18 3.25 14.09
N ASP A 78 34.25 2.52 13.81
CA ASP A 78 35.32 2.97 12.91
C ASP A 78 35.23 2.36 11.52
N GLY A 79 35.78 3.06 10.53
CA GLY A 79 35.73 2.66 9.11
C GLY A 79 34.30 2.69 8.52
N MET A 80 34.15 2.00 7.39
CA MET A 80 32.96 2.07 6.55
C MET A 80 31.69 1.51 7.23
N ILE A 81 30.57 2.20 7.00
CA ILE A 81 29.22 1.85 7.45
C ILE A 81 28.40 1.41 6.24
N LEU A 82 27.91 0.16 6.26
CA LEU A 82 27.10 -0.41 5.18
C LEU A 82 25.61 -0.42 5.56
N VAL A 83 24.78 0.17 4.71
CA VAL A 83 23.33 0.31 4.91
C VAL A 83 22.59 -0.40 3.78
N GLY A 84 21.93 -1.51 4.08
CA GLY A 84 21.10 -2.23 3.10
C GLY A 84 19.67 -1.68 3.08
N VAL A 85 19.17 -1.31 1.90
CA VAL A 85 17.80 -0.84 1.66
C VAL A 85 17.09 -1.83 0.73
N GLY A 86 16.36 -2.78 1.32
CA GLY A 86 15.63 -3.83 0.63
C GLY A 86 14.13 -3.58 0.51
N GLY A 87 13.44 -4.41 -0.27
CA GLY A 87 12.00 -4.28 -0.56
C GLY A 87 11.66 -4.76 -1.97
N PRO A 88 10.39 -5.06 -2.28
CA PRO A 88 9.98 -5.48 -3.62
C PRO A 88 10.24 -4.39 -4.68
N SER A 89 10.16 -4.76 -5.95
CA SER A 89 10.11 -3.78 -7.05
C SER A 89 8.93 -2.82 -6.86
N GLY A 90 9.04 -1.59 -7.36
CA GLY A 90 8.01 -0.55 -7.18
C GLY A 90 7.97 0.13 -5.79
N ALA A 91 8.51 -0.47 -4.72
CA ALA A 91 8.36 0.04 -3.34
C ALA A 91 9.01 1.41 -3.02
N GLY A 92 9.77 2.00 -3.94
CA GLY A 92 10.41 3.32 -3.75
C GLY A 92 11.76 3.31 -3.01
N LYS A 93 12.46 2.16 -2.97
CA LYS A 93 13.81 2.02 -2.38
C LYS A 93 14.80 3.07 -2.90
N THR A 94 14.88 3.22 -4.22
CA THR A 94 15.81 4.13 -4.90
C THR A 94 15.54 5.57 -4.52
N VAL A 95 14.27 6.01 -4.55
CA VAL A 95 13.82 7.34 -4.08
C VAL A 95 14.13 7.55 -2.60
N PHE A 96 14.02 6.52 -1.76
CA PHE A 96 14.39 6.58 -0.35
C PHE A 96 15.90 6.75 -0.13
N ALA A 97 16.73 6.03 -0.91
CA ALA A 97 18.18 6.17 -0.89
C ALA A 97 18.63 7.55 -1.41
N GLU A 98 18.07 8.02 -2.53
CA GLU A 98 18.28 9.36 -3.09
C GLU A 98 17.92 10.46 -2.08
N LYS A 99 16.79 10.33 -1.38
CA LYS A 99 16.39 11.28 -0.32
C LYS A 99 17.39 11.34 0.83
N ILE A 100 18.05 10.22 1.19
CA ILE A 100 19.11 10.19 2.19
C ILE A 100 20.38 10.89 1.68
N VAL A 101 20.83 10.59 0.45
CA VAL A 101 22.00 11.26 -0.17
C VAL A 101 21.79 12.76 -0.29
N ASN A 102 20.61 13.19 -0.75
CA ASN A 102 20.27 14.62 -0.88
C ASN A 102 20.18 15.35 0.47
N SER A 103 20.23 14.62 1.59
CA SER A 103 20.15 15.15 2.96
C SER A 103 21.45 15.01 3.75
N MET A 104 22.44 14.25 3.29
CA MET A 104 23.74 14.08 3.94
C MET A 104 24.90 14.22 2.95
N PRO A 105 25.95 15.00 3.26
CA PRO A 105 27.07 15.18 2.35
C PRO A 105 27.81 13.85 2.12
N ASP A 106 28.20 13.62 0.87
CA ASP A 106 29.17 12.61 0.46
C ASP A 106 28.86 11.18 0.93
N ILE A 107 27.65 10.69 0.63
CA ILE A 107 27.24 9.28 0.76
C ILE A 107 27.30 8.61 -0.61
N ALA A 108 27.94 7.44 -0.69
CA ALA A 108 27.94 6.63 -1.91
C ALA A 108 26.70 5.70 -1.96
N VAL A 109 26.11 5.55 -3.16
CA VAL A 109 25.02 4.58 -3.42
C VAL A 109 25.47 3.55 -4.45
N ILE A 110 25.18 2.29 -4.12
CA ILE A 110 25.38 1.11 -4.96
C ILE A 110 24.01 0.45 -5.16
N SER A 111 23.42 0.59 -6.34
CA SER A 111 22.23 -0.17 -6.73
C SER A 111 22.64 -1.57 -7.21
N LEU A 112 21.99 -2.62 -6.67
CA LEU A 112 22.18 -4.02 -7.05
C LEU A 112 21.82 -4.27 -8.52
N ASP A 113 20.83 -3.53 -9.06
CA ASP A 113 20.35 -3.72 -10.43
C ASP A 113 21.48 -3.53 -11.47
N ASN A 114 22.52 -2.74 -11.13
CA ASN A 114 23.72 -2.61 -11.96
C ASN A 114 24.57 -3.89 -12.07
N TYR A 115 24.50 -4.76 -11.06
CA TYR A 115 25.24 -6.02 -10.99
C TYR A 115 24.47 -7.18 -11.62
N ASN A 116 23.32 -6.92 -12.24
CA ASN A 116 22.65 -7.89 -13.08
C ASN A 116 23.58 -8.31 -14.24
N ASP A 117 23.61 -9.61 -14.51
CA ASP A 117 24.45 -10.27 -15.51
C ASP A 117 23.56 -11.21 -16.32
N THR A 118 23.13 -10.77 -17.51
CA THR A 118 22.13 -11.49 -18.30
C THR A 118 22.61 -12.81 -18.87
N SER A 119 23.91 -13.12 -18.78
CA SER A 119 24.43 -14.48 -19.02
C SER A 119 23.99 -15.51 -17.95
N ARG A 120 23.47 -15.04 -16.80
CA ARG A 120 23.02 -15.86 -15.67
C ARG A 120 21.49 -16.01 -15.58
N ILE A 121 20.75 -15.48 -16.55
CA ILE A 121 19.30 -15.66 -16.63
C ILE A 121 18.97 -17.16 -16.77
N VAL A 122 17.99 -17.61 -16.00
CA VAL A 122 17.39 -18.94 -16.13
C VAL A 122 15.91 -18.76 -16.43
N ASP A 123 15.42 -19.46 -17.45
CA ASP A 123 14.01 -19.46 -17.89
C ASP A 123 13.40 -18.06 -18.13
N GLY A 124 14.22 -17.10 -18.56
CA GLY A 124 13.80 -15.70 -18.79
C GLY A 124 13.56 -14.88 -17.52
N ASN A 125 13.86 -15.42 -16.33
CA ASN A 125 13.49 -14.81 -15.06
C ASN A 125 14.49 -13.74 -14.60
N PHE A 126 14.11 -12.47 -14.78
CA PHE A 126 14.86 -11.29 -14.34
C PHE A 126 14.77 -10.99 -12.83
N ASP A 127 13.98 -11.74 -12.07
CA ASP A 127 13.89 -11.64 -10.60
C ASP A 127 14.64 -12.79 -9.90
N ASP A 128 15.36 -13.65 -10.64
CA ASP A 128 16.14 -14.75 -10.04
C ASP A 128 17.38 -14.24 -9.28
N PRO A 129 17.63 -14.66 -8.01
CA PRO A 129 18.83 -14.26 -7.26
C PRO A 129 20.18 -14.57 -7.94
N ARG A 130 20.21 -15.50 -8.90
CA ARG A 130 21.41 -15.85 -9.70
C ARG A 130 21.78 -14.79 -10.74
N LEU A 131 20.85 -13.91 -11.11
CA LEU A 131 21.10 -12.79 -12.03
C LEU A 131 22.16 -11.83 -11.48
N ILE A 132 22.24 -11.68 -10.16
CA ILE A 132 23.19 -10.77 -9.50
C ILE A 132 24.57 -11.41 -9.43
N ASP A 133 25.53 -10.71 -10.01
CA ASP A 133 26.97 -10.93 -9.86
C ASP A 133 27.45 -10.51 -8.47
N TYR A 134 27.17 -11.38 -7.50
CA TYR A 134 27.62 -11.22 -6.12
C TYR A 134 29.15 -11.24 -5.99
N GLU A 135 29.90 -11.79 -6.95
CA GLU A 135 31.37 -11.84 -6.89
C GLU A 135 31.98 -10.45 -7.13
N THR A 136 31.50 -9.73 -8.14
CA THR A 136 31.90 -8.34 -8.40
C THR A 136 31.33 -7.39 -7.35
N LEU A 137 30.09 -7.61 -6.89
CA LEU A 137 29.47 -6.81 -5.82
C LEU A 137 30.21 -6.93 -4.49
N LEU A 138 30.50 -8.15 -4.02
CA LEU A 138 31.20 -8.35 -2.76
C LEU A 138 32.63 -7.81 -2.83
N ARG A 139 33.33 -7.99 -3.95
CA ARG A 139 34.67 -7.40 -4.18
C ARG A 139 34.65 -5.88 -4.04
N ASN A 140 33.77 -5.20 -4.77
CA ASN A 140 33.60 -3.74 -4.67
C ASN A 140 33.23 -3.29 -3.24
N VAL A 141 32.43 -4.08 -2.50
CA VAL A 141 32.10 -3.79 -1.09
C VAL A 141 33.30 -4.00 -0.16
N HIS A 142 34.17 -4.99 -0.42
CA HIS A 142 35.39 -5.20 0.35
C HIS A 142 36.46 -4.12 0.06
N ASP A 143 36.62 -3.71 -1.19
CA ASP A 143 37.58 -2.70 -1.62
C ASP A 143 37.21 -1.31 -1.04
N LEU A 144 35.93 -0.92 -1.06
CA LEU A 144 35.45 0.29 -0.39
C LEU A 144 35.67 0.25 1.14
N LYS A 145 35.56 -0.93 1.78
CA LYS A 145 35.90 -1.09 3.21
C LYS A 145 37.40 -1.00 3.49
N ALA A 146 38.25 -1.31 2.51
CA ALA A 146 39.69 -1.14 2.56
C ALA A 146 40.17 0.29 2.24
N GLY A 147 39.27 1.18 1.82
CA GLY A 147 39.62 2.55 1.43
C GLY A 147 40.11 2.67 -0.01
N LEU A 148 39.64 1.79 -0.91
CA LEU A 148 39.91 1.83 -2.34
C LEU A 148 38.66 2.27 -3.12
N ALA A 149 38.86 3.07 -4.17
CA ALA A 149 37.81 3.41 -5.14
C ALA A 149 37.52 2.21 -6.06
N VAL A 150 36.28 2.07 -6.51
CA VAL A 150 35.79 0.85 -7.18
C VAL A 150 35.06 1.12 -8.49
N GLN A 151 35.10 0.16 -9.41
CA GLN A 151 34.38 0.22 -10.68
C GLN A 151 33.02 -0.48 -10.53
N VAL A 152 31.97 0.31 -10.36
CA VAL A 152 30.59 -0.17 -10.32
C VAL A 152 30.07 -0.28 -11.76
N PRO A 153 29.56 -1.44 -12.20
CA PRO A 153 28.96 -1.56 -13.54
C PRO A 153 27.79 -0.58 -13.73
N VAL A 154 27.44 -0.33 -14.99
CA VAL A 154 26.24 0.43 -15.38
C VAL A 154 25.36 -0.50 -16.21
N TYR A 155 24.13 -0.73 -15.78
CA TYR A 155 23.16 -1.60 -16.47
C TYR A 155 22.08 -0.77 -17.15
N ASP A 156 21.84 -1.02 -18.44
CA ASP A 156 20.68 -0.50 -19.15
C ASP A 156 19.57 -1.55 -19.18
N PHE A 157 18.38 -1.15 -18.72
CA PHE A 157 17.18 -1.96 -18.73
C PHE A 157 16.58 -2.12 -20.15
N LYS A 158 16.87 -1.20 -21.08
CA LYS A 158 16.37 -1.30 -22.47
C LYS A 158 17.16 -2.31 -23.30
N SER A 159 18.49 -2.27 -23.24
CA SER A 159 19.34 -3.31 -23.84
C SER A 159 19.39 -4.61 -23.05
N SER A 160 18.95 -4.61 -21.78
CA SER A 160 19.12 -5.70 -20.82
C SER A 160 20.57 -6.19 -20.73
N SER A 161 21.50 -5.23 -20.59
CA SER A 161 22.93 -5.52 -20.56
C SER A 161 23.73 -4.46 -19.79
N ARG A 162 24.95 -4.82 -19.40
CA ARG A 162 25.92 -3.86 -18.86
C ARG A 162 26.52 -3.04 -20.00
N THR A 163 26.40 -1.72 -19.92
CA THR A 163 26.83 -0.78 -20.98
C THR A 163 28.16 -0.08 -20.66
N GLY A 164 28.67 -0.22 -19.43
CA GLY A 164 29.95 0.32 -19.01
C GLY A 164 30.20 0.18 -17.51
N TYR A 165 31.09 1.02 -16.99
CA TYR A 165 31.40 1.14 -15.56
C TYR A 165 31.47 2.62 -15.17
N ARG A 166 31.19 2.91 -13.89
CA ARG A 166 31.46 4.20 -13.25
C ARG A 166 32.38 3.99 -12.05
N THR A 167 33.35 4.87 -11.87
CA THR A 167 34.11 4.93 -10.62
C THR A 167 33.19 5.37 -9.48
N VAL A 168 33.31 4.72 -8.34
CA VAL A 168 32.76 5.17 -7.06
C VAL A 168 33.93 5.36 -6.11
N GLU A 169 34.18 6.62 -5.76
CA GLU A 169 35.18 7.02 -4.77
C GLU A 169 34.79 6.59 -3.36
N VAL A 170 35.76 6.59 -2.45
CA VAL A 170 35.55 6.28 -1.03
C VAL A 170 34.84 7.47 -0.36
N PRO A 171 33.59 7.32 0.12
CA PRO A 171 32.85 8.45 0.70
C PRO A 171 33.47 8.90 2.02
N SER A 172 33.72 10.21 2.18
CA SER A 172 34.27 10.80 3.41
C SER A 172 33.29 10.75 4.60
N SER A 173 31.98 10.66 4.33
CA SER A 173 30.97 10.30 5.35
C SER A 173 31.19 8.89 5.94
N ARG A 174 31.98 8.06 5.25
CA ARG A 174 32.16 6.63 5.48
C ARG A 174 30.84 5.84 5.43
N ILE A 175 29.83 6.30 4.70
CA ILE A 175 28.54 5.61 4.54
C ILE A 175 28.37 5.18 3.08
N VAL A 176 28.12 3.89 2.89
CA VAL A 176 27.74 3.29 1.60
C VAL A 176 26.34 2.67 1.75
N ILE A 177 25.40 3.18 0.97
CA ILE A 177 24.05 2.61 0.84
C ILE A 177 24.06 1.59 -0.28
N ILE A 178 23.58 0.38 0.02
CA ILE A 178 23.35 -0.70 -0.93
C ILE A 178 21.84 -0.85 -1.08
N GLU A 179 21.28 -0.60 -2.26
CA GLU A 179 19.84 -0.66 -2.51
C GLU A 179 19.48 -1.63 -3.64
N GLY A 180 18.30 -2.24 -3.56
CA GLY A 180 17.83 -3.20 -4.57
C GLY A 180 16.94 -4.29 -3.97
N ILE A 181 16.36 -5.14 -4.82
CA ILE A 181 15.41 -6.17 -4.35
C ILE A 181 16.03 -7.17 -3.37
N TYR A 182 17.32 -7.51 -3.56
CA TYR A 182 18.08 -8.45 -2.71
C TYR A 182 19.10 -7.78 -1.79
N ALA A 183 18.96 -6.49 -1.49
CA ALA A 183 19.93 -5.74 -0.69
C ALA A 183 20.04 -6.18 0.80
N LEU A 184 19.14 -7.06 1.26
CA LEU A 184 19.14 -7.64 2.62
C LEU A 184 19.49 -9.15 2.64
N SER A 185 19.86 -9.71 1.48
CA SER A 185 20.11 -11.14 1.28
C SER A 185 21.24 -11.69 2.12
N GLU A 186 21.20 -13.00 2.39
CA GLU A 186 22.16 -13.71 3.26
C GLU A 186 23.63 -13.46 2.86
N ARG A 187 23.89 -13.17 1.58
CA ARG A 187 25.22 -12.85 1.03
C ARG A 187 25.74 -11.46 1.45
N LEU A 188 24.86 -10.49 1.62
CA LEU A 188 25.19 -9.12 2.06
C LEU A 188 25.00 -8.95 3.57
N ARG A 189 23.97 -9.59 4.15
CA ARG A 189 23.47 -9.41 5.53
C ARG A 189 24.56 -9.38 6.62
N PRO A 190 25.63 -10.20 6.61
CA PRO A 190 26.70 -10.14 7.63
C PRO A 190 27.51 -8.84 7.57
N LEU A 191 27.70 -8.28 6.38
CA LEU A 191 28.51 -7.08 6.13
C LEU A 191 27.78 -5.79 6.53
N LEU A 192 26.45 -5.79 6.50
CA LEU A 192 25.61 -4.63 6.79
C LEU A 192 25.64 -4.24 8.27
N ASN A 193 25.73 -2.94 8.55
CA ASN A 193 25.59 -2.36 9.89
C ASN A 193 24.14 -1.92 10.16
N LEU A 194 23.40 -1.56 9.11
CA LEU A 194 21.98 -1.23 9.16
C LEU A 194 21.21 -1.95 8.06
N ARG A 195 20.02 -2.42 8.40
CA ARG A 195 19.08 -3.10 7.49
C ARG A 195 17.73 -2.39 7.51
N VAL A 196 17.31 -1.87 6.37
CA VAL A 196 16.06 -1.14 6.18
C VAL A 196 15.23 -1.87 5.14
N SER A 197 13.96 -2.16 5.45
CA SER A 197 12.99 -2.61 4.45
C SER A 197 11.98 -1.50 4.13
N VAL A 198 11.71 -1.32 2.84
CA VAL A 198 10.72 -0.37 2.32
C VAL A 198 9.66 -1.16 1.55
N THR A 199 8.41 -1.07 1.95
CA THR A 199 7.26 -1.74 1.31
C THR A 199 6.08 -0.77 1.23
N GLY A 200 5.42 -0.64 0.08
CA GLY A 200 4.07 -0.05 -0.01
C GLY A 200 2.96 -1.05 0.26
N GLY A 201 3.29 -2.33 0.35
CA GLY A 201 2.34 -3.45 0.41
C GLY A 201 2.28 -4.14 -0.95
N ILE A 202 2.23 -5.47 -0.97
CA ILE A 202 2.45 -6.29 -2.17
C ILE A 202 1.60 -5.78 -3.35
N HIS A 203 0.33 -5.46 -3.11
CA HIS A 203 -0.60 -4.92 -4.10
C HIS A 203 -0.12 -3.60 -4.75
N LEU A 204 0.19 -2.57 -3.95
CA LEU A 204 0.60 -1.26 -4.46
C LEU A 204 1.99 -1.29 -5.11
N ASP A 205 2.88 -2.14 -4.60
CA ASP A 205 4.23 -2.30 -5.15
C ASP A 205 4.20 -3.03 -6.50
N LEU A 206 3.26 -3.96 -6.69
CA LEU A 206 2.94 -4.60 -7.98
C LEU A 206 2.50 -3.57 -9.03
N ILE A 207 1.54 -2.70 -8.68
CA ILE A 207 1.02 -1.65 -9.56
C ILE A 207 2.15 -0.68 -9.96
N LYS A 208 2.95 -0.24 -9.00
CA LYS A 208 4.12 0.63 -9.24
C LYS A 208 5.12 -0.04 -10.19
N ARG A 209 5.32 -1.36 -10.11
CA ARG A 209 6.13 -2.12 -11.07
C ARG A 209 5.51 -2.09 -12.47
N VAL A 210 4.23 -2.47 -12.63
CA VAL A 210 3.53 -2.48 -13.93
C VAL A 210 3.70 -1.14 -14.64
N ILE A 211 3.31 -0.06 -13.97
CA ILE A 211 3.33 1.30 -14.53
C ILE A 211 4.76 1.73 -14.93
N ARG A 212 5.74 1.47 -14.05
CA ARG A 212 7.15 1.78 -14.29
C ARG A 212 7.72 1.00 -15.49
N ASP A 213 7.34 -0.26 -15.65
CA ASP A 213 7.93 -1.15 -16.65
C ASP A 213 7.33 -0.90 -18.05
N ILE A 214 6.02 -0.59 -18.15
CA ILE A 214 5.38 -0.03 -19.36
C ILE A 214 6.16 1.22 -19.84
N GLN A 215 6.38 2.18 -18.94
CA GLN A 215 7.07 3.44 -19.26
C GLN A 215 8.54 3.28 -19.65
N ARG A 216 9.19 2.18 -19.27
CA ARG A 216 10.62 1.92 -19.53
C ARG A 216 10.85 1.16 -20.82
N ALA A 217 10.09 0.10 -21.05
CA ALA A 217 10.37 -0.89 -22.09
C ALA A 217 9.46 -0.76 -23.32
N GLY A 218 8.29 -0.12 -23.20
CA GLY A 218 7.29 -0.13 -24.27
C GLY A 218 6.66 -1.50 -24.51
N GLN A 219 6.74 -2.40 -23.52
CA GLN A 219 6.09 -3.70 -23.53
C GLN A 219 4.58 -3.57 -23.31
N GLU A 220 3.81 -4.46 -23.92
CA GLU A 220 2.37 -4.54 -23.72
C GLU A 220 2.04 -4.96 -22.27
N PRO A 221 1.10 -4.30 -21.58
CA PRO A 221 0.81 -4.55 -20.16
C PRO A 221 0.44 -6.00 -19.82
N GLU A 222 -0.17 -6.69 -20.77
CA GLU A 222 -0.57 -8.10 -20.74
C GLU A 222 0.63 -9.01 -20.39
N GLU A 223 1.80 -8.77 -20.99
CA GLU A 223 3.03 -9.53 -20.74
C GLU A 223 3.56 -9.29 -19.32
N ILE A 224 3.57 -8.02 -18.90
CA ILE A 224 4.12 -7.58 -17.62
C ILE A 224 3.30 -8.19 -16.47
N ILE A 225 1.97 -8.26 -16.62
CA ILE A 225 1.08 -8.88 -15.63
C ILE A 225 1.26 -10.40 -15.59
N HIS A 226 1.47 -11.06 -16.73
CA HIS A 226 1.77 -12.49 -16.80
C HIS A 226 3.07 -12.83 -16.07
N GLN A 227 4.15 -12.10 -16.39
CA GLN A 227 5.45 -12.17 -15.71
C GLN A 227 5.29 -12.00 -14.20
N ILE A 228 4.47 -11.02 -13.78
CA ILE A 228 4.18 -10.71 -12.37
C ILE A 228 3.62 -11.91 -11.60
N SER A 229 2.67 -12.66 -12.18
CA SER A 229 2.12 -13.85 -11.54
C SER A 229 3.05 -15.06 -11.55
N GLU A 230 3.76 -15.29 -12.66
CA GLU A 230 4.48 -16.57 -12.87
C GLU A 230 5.95 -16.54 -12.44
N THR A 231 6.60 -15.35 -12.38
CA THR A 231 8.02 -15.24 -11.99
C THR A 231 8.28 -14.27 -10.83
N VAL A 232 7.72 -13.06 -10.86
CA VAL A 232 8.02 -12.02 -9.85
C VAL A 232 7.57 -12.45 -8.45
N TYR A 233 6.35 -12.95 -8.29
CA TYR A 233 5.87 -13.33 -6.97
C TYR A 233 6.53 -14.58 -6.38
N PRO A 234 6.73 -15.69 -7.13
CA PRO A 234 7.51 -16.82 -6.63
C PRO A 234 8.90 -16.40 -6.12
N MET A 235 9.59 -15.51 -6.84
CA MET A 235 10.88 -14.95 -6.40
C MET A 235 10.77 -14.02 -5.19
N TYR A 236 9.69 -13.24 -5.10
CA TYR A 236 9.39 -12.43 -3.92
C TYR A 236 9.15 -13.29 -2.67
N LYS A 237 8.32 -14.34 -2.74
CA LYS A 237 8.05 -15.22 -1.58
C LYS A 237 9.24 -16.10 -1.19
N ALA A 238 9.93 -16.68 -2.16
CA ALA A 238 11.05 -17.58 -1.88
C ALA A 238 12.25 -16.86 -1.27
N TYR A 239 12.50 -15.61 -1.66
CA TYR A 239 13.76 -14.92 -1.34
C TYR A 239 13.59 -13.52 -0.74
N ILE A 240 12.74 -12.65 -1.31
CA ILE A 240 12.64 -11.24 -0.84
C ILE A 240 11.93 -11.15 0.51
N GLU A 241 10.73 -11.73 0.66
CA GLU A 241 9.91 -11.60 1.87
C GLU A 241 10.63 -12.08 3.15
N PRO A 242 11.33 -13.23 3.17
CA PRO A 242 12.15 -13.64 4.31
C PRO A 242 13.23 -12.62 4.67
N ASP A 243 13.91 -12.03 3.69
CA ASP A 243 14.94 -11.01 3.92
C ASP A 243 14.38 -9.74 4.60
N LEU A 244 13.16 -9.30 4.22
CA LEU A 244 12.53 -8.09 4.78
C LEU A 244 12.16 -8.25 6.26
N LEU A 245 11.87 -9.48 6.71
CA LEU A 245 11.63 -9.77 8.13
C LEU A 245 12.86 -9.48 8.99
N THR A 246 14.06 -9.58 8.42
CA THR A 246 15.34 -9.38 9.11
C THR A 246 15.76 -7.91 9.27
N ALA A 247 14.99 -6.97 8.71
CA ALA A 247 15.30 -5.54 8.78
C ALA A 247 15.23 -4.99 10.22
N HIS A 248 16.18 -4.11 10.56
CA HIS A 248 16.19 -3.36 11.81
C HIS A 248 15.14 -2.24 11.83
N ILE A 249 14.83 -1.67 10.65
CA ILE A 249 13.85 -0.59 10.47
C ILE A 249 12.91 -0.98 9.32
N LYS A 250 11.60 -0.92 9.55
CA LYS A 250 10.55 -1.33 8.59
C LYS A 250 9.73 -0.10 8.20
N ILE A 251 9.63 0.19 6.90
CA ILE A 251 9.06 1.44 6.38
C ILE A 251 7.90 1.12 5.42
N CYS A 252 6.74 1.73 5.69
CA CYS A 252 5.56 1.70 4.85
C CYS A 252 5.54 2.90 3.88
N ASN A 253 5.62 2.62 2.58
CA ASN A 253 5.52 3.61 1.51
C ASN A 253 4.12 3.59 0.87
N LYS A 254 3.15 4.22 1.54
CA LYS A 254 1.77 4.41 1.05
C LYS A 254 1.64 5.41 -0.12
N PHE A 255 2.72 5.75 -0.82
CA PHE A 255 2.63 6.52 -2.06
C PHE A 255 1.71 5.81 -3.07
N ASN A 256 0.76 6.57 -3.62
CA ASN A 256 -0.22 6.07 -4.57
C ASN A 256 0.24 6.39 -6.01
N PRO A 257 0.42 5.38 -6.88
CA PRO A 257 0.90 5.61 -8.25
C PRO A 257 -0.12 6.28 -9.18
N PHE A 258 -1.42 6.29 -8.84
CA PHE A 258 -2.47 6.95 -9.63
C PHE A 258 -2.49 8.46 -9.44
N PHE A 259 -1.77 9.00 -8.45
CA PHE A 259 -1.68 10.43 -8.18
C PHE A 259 -0.89 11.16 -9.29
N GLY A 260 -1.57 11.46 -10.39
CA GLY A 260 -1.01 12.03 -11.61
C GLY A 260 -1.40 11.31 -12.91
N PHE A 261 -2.04 10.13 -12.84
CA PHE A 261 -2.57 9.47 -14.04
C PHE A 261 -3.84 10.17 -14.54
N GLN A 262 -3.83 10.48 -15.84
CA GLN A 262 -4.68 11.52 -16.42
C GLN A 262 -6.05 10.99 -16.87
N SER A 263 -7.04 11.88 -16.94
CA SER A 263 -8.47 11.60 -17.22
C SER A 263 -9.17 10.68 -16.19
N PRO A 264 -9.42 11.16 -14.94
CA PRO A 264 -10.35 10.49 -14.05
C PRO A 264 -11.75 10.39 -14.69
N THR A 265 -12.46 9.29 -14.45
CA THR A 265 -13.88 9.19 -14.80
C THR A 265 -14.72 9.80 -13.68
N TYR A 266 -15.51 10.82 -13.99
CA TYR A 266 -16.54 11.36 -13.11
C TYR A 266 -17.81 10.53 -13.26
N ILE A 267 -18.35 10.02 -12.16
CA ILE A 267 -19.55 9.17 -12.13
C ILE A 267 -20.59 9.80 -11.20
N LEU A 268 -21.78 10.07 -11.73
CA LEU A 268 -23.00 10.28 -10.96
C LEU A 268 -23.84 9.01 -11.01
N LYS A 269 -24.17 8.44 -9.86
CA LYS A 269 -25.05 7.27 -9.73
C LYS A 269 -26.34 7.67 -9.03
N SER A 270 -27.48 7.12 -9.44
CA SER A 270 -28.78 7.35 -8.82
C SER A 270 -29.65 6.10 -8.73
N PHE A 271 -30.57 6.07 -7.77
CA PHE A 271 -31.67 5.09 -7.68
C PHE A 271 -32.89 5.46 -8.54
N ARG A 272 -32.99 6.68 -9.11
CA ARG A 272 -34.12 7.04 -9.97
C ARG A 272 -34.05 6.29 -11.29
N ASN A 273 -35.11 5.55 -11.62
CA ASN A 273 -35.30 4.97 -12.94
C ASN A 273 -35.50 6.08 -13.98
N VAL A 274 -34.85 5.93 -15.14
CA VAL A 274 -34.98 6.80 -16.32
C VAL A 274 -35.21 5.90 -17.52
N THR A 275 -36.10 6.26 -18.44
CA THR A 275 -36.37 5.45 -19.64
C THR A 275 -35.31 5.65 -20.72
N VAL A 276 -35.18 4.66 -21.60
CA VAL A 276 -34.29 4.73 -22.77
C VAL A 276 -34.61 5.93 -23.66
N ASP A 277 -35.90 6.27 -23.82
CA ASP A 277 -36.35 7.43 -24.60
C ASP A 277 -35.97 8.76 -23.95
N GLN A 278 -36.05 8.86 -22.60
CA GLN A 278 -35.58 10.03 -21.86
C GLN A 278 -34.07 10.23 -22.00
N ILE A 279 -33.29 9.15 -22.04
CA ILE A 279 -31.83 9.21 -22.29
C ILE A 279 -31.55 9.65 -23.73
N LYS A 280 -32.22 9.04 -24.72
CA LYS A 280 -32.08 9.38 -26.15
C LYS A 280 -32.56 10.80 -26.50
N ALA A 281 -33.42 11.40 -25.69
CA ALA A 281 -33.83 12.81 -25.82
C ALA A 281 -32.79 13.82 -25.30
N VAL A 282 -31.76 13.38 -24.57
CA VAL A 282 -30.72 14.22 -23.96
C VAL A 282 -29.33 14.01 -24.60
N LEU A 283 -29.05 12.79 -25.07
CA LEU A 283 -27.81 12.45 -25.78
C LEU A 283 -27.81 12.95 -27.24
N SER A 284 -26.63 12.88 -27.88
CA SER A 284 -26.43 13.29 -29.28
C SER A 284 -27.05 12.28 -30.27
N GLN A 285 -27.19 12.68 -31.54
CA GLN A 285 -27.75 11.79 -32.58
C GLN A 285 -26.85 10.59 -32.90
N ASP A 286 -25.53 10.79 -32.85
CA ASP A 286 -24.52 9.73 -32.97
C ASP A 286 -24.39 8.99 -31.63
N LEU A 287 -25.26 7.99 -31.43
CA LEU A 287 -25.40 7.25 -30.18
C LEU A 287 -25.07 5.76 -30.37
N GLU A 288 -24.12 5.26 -29.58
CA GLU A 288 -23.87 3.83 -29.43
C GLU A 288 -24.77 3.22 -28.35
N GLU A 289 -25.53 2.18 -28.71
CA GLU A 289 -26.42 1.45 -27.80
C GLU A 289 -25.99 -0.02 -27.71
N THR A 290 -25.65 -0.49 -26.51
CA THR A 290 -25.22 -1.88 -26.28
C THR A 290 -25.75 -2.44 -24.96
N THR A 291 -25.92 -3.76 -24.89
CA THR A 291 -26.20 -4.47 -23.64
C THR A 291 -24.98 -5.30 -23.26
N GLU A 292 -24.46 -5.13 -22.04
CA GLU A 292 -23.30 -5.88 -21.52
C GLU A 292 -23.65 -6.69 -20.27
N GLN A 293 -23.11 -7.91 -20.21
CA GLN A 293 -23.08 -8.70 -18.98
C GLN A 293 -21.68 -8.60 -18.38
N THR A 294 -21.59 -8.15 -17.13
CA THR A 294 -20.31 -7.95 -16.45
C THR A 294 -20.25 -8.69 -15.12
N TYR A 295 -19.16 -9.43 -14.92
CA TYR A 295 -18.85 -10.17 -13.70
C TYR A 295 -17.58 -9.56 -13.08
N ASP A 296 -17.75 -8.81 -12.01
CA ASP A 296 -16.69 -8.11 -11.30
C ASP A 296 -16.28 -8.90 -10.05
N ILE A 297 -15.14 -9.59 -10.13
CA ILE A 297 -14.54 -10.31 -9.01
C ILE A 297 -13.72 -9.30 -8.19
N TYR A 298 -14.14 -9.04 -6.95
CA TYR A 298 -13.41 -8.19 -6.01
C TYR A 298 -12.49 -9.03 -5.13
N LEU A 299 -11.18 -8.82 -5.28
CA LEU A 299 -10.12 -9.55 -4.60
C LEU A 299 -9.55 -8.70 -3.46
N LEU A 300 -9.65 -9.21 -2.24
CA LEU A 300 -9.05 -8.64 -1.04
C LEU A 300 -7.54 -8.91 -1.04
N PRO A 301 -6.66 -7.89 -0.90
CA PRO A 301 -5.22 -8.12 -0.80
C PRO A 301 -4.80 -8.94 0.43
N PRO A 302 -3.69 -9.68 0.37
CA PRO A 302 -3.20 -10.49 1.48
C PRO A 302 -2.86 -9.62 2.71
N GLY A 303 -3.50 -9.91 3.84
CA GLY A 303 -3.28 -9.20 5.11
C GLY A 303 -4.15 -7.95 5.32
N GLU A 304 -4.96 -7.56 4.34
CA GLU A 304 -6.02 -6.57 4.53
C GLU A 304 -7.26 -7.24 5.17
N ASP A 305 -8.02 -6.46 5.94
CA ASP A 305 -9.23 -6.92 6.63
C ASP A 305 -10.49 -6.75 5.73
N PRO A 306 -11.40 -7.74 5.62
CA PRO A 306 -12.58 -7.64 4.76
C PRO A 306 -13.56 -6.51 5.07
N GLU A 307 -13.61 -6.03 6.33
CA GLU A 307 -14.58 -5.01 6.76
C GLU A 307 -14.05 -3.58 6.59
N SER A 308 -12.74 -3.38 6.70
CA SER A 308 -12.08 -2.07 6.61
C SER A 308 -11.27 -1.82 5.34
N CYS A 309 -11.06 -2.84 4.48
CA CYS A 309 -10.38 -2.67 3.20
C CYS A 309 -11.14 -1.73 2.25
N GLN A 310 -10.41 -0.76 1.68
CA GLN A 310 -10.89 0.21 0.70
C GLN A 310 -10.28 0.00 -0.70
N SER A 311 -9.25 -0.85 -0.81
CA SER A 311 -8.41 -1.00 -2.01
C SER A 311 -8.47 -2.44 -2.55
N TYR A 312 -9.65 -2.83 -3.01
CA TYR A 312 -9.85 -4.13 -3.68
C TYR A 312 -9.25 -4.13 -5.08
N LEU A 313 -8.56 -5.23 -5.43
CA LEU A 313 -8.21 -5.52 -6.81
C LEU A 313 -9.43 -6.07 -7.55
N ARG A 314 -9.82 -5.43 -8.66
CA ARG A 314 -11.01 -5.81 -9.43
C ARG A 314 -10.60 -6.58 -10.68
N MET A 315 -11.10 -7.80 -10.85
CA MET A 315 -10.96 -8.59 -12.08
C MET A 315 -12.31 -8.74 -12.75
N ARG A 316 -12.50 -8.06 -13.88
CA ARG A 316 -13.75 -8.01 -14.64
C ARG A 316 -13.74 -9.03 -15.78
N ASN A 317 -14.72 -9.93 -15.84
CA ASN A 317 -15.08 -10.62 -17.07
C ASN A 317 -16.22 -9.85 -17.76
N LYS A 318 -16.02 -9.51 -19.04
CA LYS A 318 -17.07 -9.11 -19.98
C LYS A 318 -16.93 -10.00 -21.23
N ASP A 319 -17.99 -10.69 -21.61
CA ASP A 319 -18.08 -11.49 -22.84
C ASP A 319 -16.91 -12.51 -23.02
N GLY A 320 -16.45 -13.10 -21.90
CA GLY A 320 -15.33 -14.05 -21.85
C GLY A 320 -13.94 -13.39 -21.78
N LYS A 321 -13.83 -12.08 -21.99
CA LYS A 321 -12.59 -11.31 -21.89
C LYS A 321 -12.38 -10.85 -20.44
N TYR A 322 -11.32 -11.33 -19.82
CA TYR A 322 -10.91 -10.90 -18.49
C TYR A 322 -10.04 -9.64 -18.58
N ASN A 323 -10.33 -8.67 -17.73
CA ASN A 323 -9.61 -7.43 -17.60
C ASN A 323 -9.26 -7.22 -16.11
N LEU A 324 -8.01 -6.90 -15.82
CA LEU A 324 -7.61 -6.49 -14.48
C LEU A 324 -7.73 -4.97 -14.39
N MET A 325 -8.46 -4.51 -13.39
CA MET A 325 -8.75 -3.10 -13.15
C MET A 325 -8.12 -2.68 -11.82
N PHE A 326 -7.23 -1.70 -11.90
CA PHE A 326 -6.76 -0.98 -10.73
C PHE A 326 -7.47 0.37 -10.70
N GLU A 327 -8.37 0.55 -9.74
CA GLU A 327 -9.22 1.73 -9.59
C GLU A 327 -9.10 2.24 -8.16
N GLU A 328 -8.83 3.54 -7.99
CA GLU A 328 -9.07 4.22 -6.71
C GLU A 328 -10.40 4.98 -6.80
N TRP A 329 -11.02 5.23 -5.65
CA TRP A 329 -12.30 5.91 -5.56
C TRP A 329 -12.17 7.12 -4.64
N VAL A 330 -12.36 8.31 -5.19
CA VAL A 330 -12.44 9.56 -4.41
C VAL A 330 -13.88 10.06 -4.47
N THR A 331 -14.52 10.20 -3.32
CA THR A 331 -15.88 10.72 -3.22
C THR A 331 -15.87 12.24 -3.01
N ASP A 332 -16.54 12.94 -3.92
CA ASP A 332 -16.63 14.41 -4.01
C ASP A 332 -18.10 14.75 -4.30
N ASP A 333 -18.91 14.54 -3.25
CA ASP A 333 -20.38 14.49 -3.22
C ASP A 333 -21.02 15.56 -4.14
N PRO A 334 -21.84 15.19 -5.15
CA PRO A 334 -22.43 13.87 -5.44
C PRO A 334 -21.59 12.89 -6.27
N PHE A 335 -20.34 13.22 -6.61
CA PHE A 335 -19.53 12.41 -7.52
C PHE A 335 -18.80 11.26 -6.83
N VAL A 336 -18.79 10.11 -7.52
CA VAL A 336 -17.74 9.11 -7.39
C VAL A 336 -16.71 9.39 -8.49
N ILE A 337 -15.49 9.76 -8.11
CA ILE A 337 -14.37 10.01 -9.03
C ILE A 337 -13.51 8.75 -9.09
N SER A 338 -13.24 8.26 -10.31
CA SER A 338 -12.48 7.03 -10.56
C SER A 338 -11.30 7.28 -11.51
N PRO A 339 -10.10 7.62 -11.00
CA PRO A 339 -8.86 7.34 -11.70
C PRO A 339 -8.66 5.82 -11.77
N ARG A 340 -8.39 5.31 -12.97
CA ARG A 340 -8.25 3.88 -13.21
C ARG A 340 -7.29 3.54 -14.34
N ILE A 341 -6.67 2.38 -14.23
CA ILE A 341 -5.97 1.73 -15.33
C ILE A 341 -6.55 0.32 -15.49
N THR A 342 -6.68 -0.14 -16.72
CA THR A 342 -7.30 -1.42 -17.07
C THR A 342 -6.46 -2.12 -18.13
N PHE A 343 -6.25 -3.43 -17.94
CA PHE A 343 -5.39 -4.26 -18.78
C PHE A 343 -6.11 -5.56 -19.10
N ALA A 344 -5.97 -6.10 -20.32
CA ALA A 344 -6.48 -7.43 -20.63
C ALA A 344 -5.60 -8.49 -19.94
N VAL A 345 -6.20 -9.60 -19.51
CA VAL A 345 -5.48 -10.64 -18.76
C VAL A 345 -6.00 -12.04 -19.07
N SER A 346 -5.13 -13.03 -18.92
CA SER A 346 -5.52 -14.44 -18.94
C SER A 346 -6.30 -14.81 -17.68
N VAL A 347 -7.30 -15.70 -17.79
CA VAL A 347 -8.02 -16.26 -16.63
C VAL A 347 -7.08 -16.96 -15.64
N ARG A 348 -5.93 -17.47 -16.11
CA ARG A 348 -4.88 -18.07 -15.26
C ARG A 348 -4.37 -17.11 -14.18
N LEU A 349 -4.39 -15.80 -14.45
CA LEU A 349 -3.99 -14.78 -13.49
C LEU A 349 -4.79 -14.87 -12.19
N LEU A 350 -6.07 -15.25 -12.23
CA LEU A 350 -6.87 -15.41 -11.00
C LEU A 350 -6.26 -16.47 -10.07
N GLY A 351 -5.78 -17.58 -10.62
CA GLY A 351 -5.05 -18.60 -9.86
C GLY A 351 -3.73 -18.06 -9.29
N GLY A 352 -3.02 -17.26 -10.07
CA GLY A 352 -1.85 -16.50 -9.61
C GLY A 352 -2.18 -15.56 -8.44
N LEU A 353 -3.23 -14.74 -8.55
CA LEU A 353 -3.72 -13.83 -7.52
C LEU A 353 -4.16 -14.56 -6.24
N MET A 354 -4.78 -15.74 -6.35
CA MET A 354 -5.08 -16.56 -5.18
C MET A 354 -3.81 -17.17 -4.55
N ALA A 355 -2.81 -17.55 -5.36
CA ALA A 355 -1.48 -17.92 -4.86
C ALA A 355 -0.69 -16.72 -4.27
N LEU A 356 -0.99 -15.48 -4.69
CA LEU A 356 -0.54 -14.24 -4.02
C LEU A 356 -1.14 -14.07 -2.62
N GLY A 357 -2.12 -14.90 -2.24
CA GLY A 357 -2.86 -14.81 -0.98
C GLY A 357 -4.06 -13.86 -1.03
N TYR A 358 -4.50 -13.41 -2.21
CA TYR A 358 -5.74 -12.65 -2.32
C TYR A 358 -6.94 -13.60 -2.17
N THR A 359 -8.00 -13.14 -1.51
CA THR A 359 -9.26 -13.88 -1.36
C THR A 359 -10.39 -13.18 -2.11
N ILE A 360 -11.36 -13.94 -2.61
CA ILE A 360 -12.53 -13.38 -3.28
C ILE A 360 -13.48 -12.83 -2.20
N ALA A 361 -13.55 -11.51 -2.04
CA ALA A 361 -14.42 -10.85 -1.06
C ALA A 361 -15.89 -10.82 -1.52
N THR A 362 -16.10 -10.62 -2.82
CA THR A 362 -17.40 -10.82 -3.48
C THR A 362 -17.23 -10.93 -4.99
N ILE A 363 -18.25 -11.47 -5.66
CA ILE A 363 -18.42 -11.38 -7.10
C ILE A 363 -19.70 -10.61 -7.33
N LEU A 364 -19.58 -9.44 -7.97
CA LEU A 364 -20.72 -8.66 -8.43
C LEU A 364 -21.08 -9.11 -9.85
N LYS A 365 -22.37 -9.32 -10.10
CA LYS A 365 -22.94 -9.58 -11.43
C LYS A 365 -23.84 -8.41 -11.80
N ARG A 366 -23.65 -7.88 -13.01
CA ARG A 366 -24.28 -6.64 -13.43
C ARG A 366 -24.67 -6.70 -14.91
N SER A 367 -25.98 -6.80 -15.14
CA SER A 367 -26.62 -6.52 -16.42
C SER A 367 -26.59 -5.00 -16.64
N SER A 368 -26.08 -4.52 -17.77
CA SER A 368 -26.04 -3.08 -18.07
C SER A 368 -26.56 -2.81 -19.47
N HIS A 369 -27.59 -1.97 -19.61
CA HIS A 369 -27.96 -1.36 -20.89
C HIS A 369 -27.23 -0.01 -20.97
N VAL A 370 -26.35 0.11 -21.95
CA VAL A 370 -25.39 1.21 -22.10
C VAL A 370 -25.78 2.05 -23.31
N LEU A 371 -25.82 3.36 -23.12
CA LEU A 371 -26.02 4.36 -24.17
C LEU A 371 -24.92 5.41 -24.06
N SER A 372 -24.16 5.64 -25.12
CA SER A 372 -23.03 6.58 -25.11
C SER A 372 -23.00 7.48 -26.34
N ASP A 373 -22.62 8.74 -26.12
CA ASP A 373 -22.12 9.66 -27.15
C ASP A 373 -20.68 10.08 -26.82
N ASP A 374 -20.07 10.93 -27.66
CA ASP A 374 -18.69 11.44 -27.47
C ASP A 374 -18.42 12.12 -26.10
N ARG A 375 -19.48 12.50 -25.38
CA ARG A 375 -19.40 13.33 -24.17
C ARG A 375 -19.62 12.52 -22.90
N VAL A 376 -20.62 11.64 -22.89
CA VAL A 376 -21.01 10.84 -21.71
C VAL A 376 -21.46 9.43 -22.07
N CYS A 377 -21.26 8.51 -21.12
CA CYS A 377 -21.77 7.15 -21.15
C CYS A 377 -22.80 6.98 -20.03
N VAL A 378 -24.06 6.73 -20.41
CA VAL A 378 -25.16 6.40 -19.50
C VAL A 378 -25.28 4.89 -19.39
N LYS A 379 -25.45 4.37 -18.16
CA LYS A 379 -25.68 2.94 -17.92
C LYS A 379 -26.91 2.72 -17.02
N LEU A 380 -27.85 1.94 -17.51
CA LEU A 380 -28.95 1.35 -16.75
C LEU A 380 -28.45 0.01 -16.20
N ASP A 381 -27.97 0.01 -14.96
CA ASP A 381 -27.35 -1.14 -14.31
C ASP A 381 -28.37 -1.87 -13.42
N TRP A 382 -28.57 -3.18 -13.59
CA TRP A 382 -29.21 -4.06 -12.60
C TRP A 382 -28.17 -4.95 -11.93
N LEU A 383 -28.21 -5.03 -10.59
CA LEU A 383 -27.25 -5.76 -9.78
C LEU A 383 -27.91 -6.95 -9.06
N GLU A 384 -27.49 -8.18 -9.39
CA GLU A 384 -28.06 -9.40 -8.80
C GLU A 384 -27.86 -9.46 -7.27
N GLN A 385 -26.73 -8.95 -6.76
CA GLN A 385 -26.36 -9.02 -5.34
C GLN A 385 -27.11 -8.04 -4.43
N LEU A 386 -27.86 -7.08 -5.01
CA LEU A 386 -28.64 -6.07 -4.28
C LEU A 386 -30.13 -6.06 -4.69
N ASP A 387 -30.49 -6.87 -5.69
CA ASP A 387 -31.72 -6.82 -6.50
C ASP A 387 -32.23 -5.40 -6.77
N ARG A 388 -31.34 -4.54 -7.29
CA ARG A 388 -31.61 -3.12 -7.50
C ARG A 388 -31.12 -2.62 -8.85
N HIS A 389 -31.93 -1.70 -9.40
CA HIS A 389 -31.57 -0.88 -10.55
C HIS A 389 -30.86 0.41 -10.11
N TYR A 390 -29.94 0.86 -10.95
CA TYR A 390 -29.24 2.13 -10.82
C TYR A 390 -29.06 2.77 -12.19
N VAL A 391 -29.10 4.10 -12.24
CA VAL A 391 -28.66 4.87 -13.40
C VAL A 391 -27.29 5.44 -13.09
N GLN A 392 -26.31 5.24 -13.97
CA GLN A 392 -25.03 5.94 -13.93
C GLN A 392 -24.90 6.88 -15.13
N VAL A 393 -24.38 8.08 -14.91
CA VAL A 393 -23.85 8.97 -15.95
C VAL A 393 -22.34 9.08 -15.71
N GLN A 394 -21.55 8.62 -16.67
CA GLN A 394 -20.08 8.62 -16.64
C GLN A 394 -19.50 9.56 -17.70
N GLY A 395 -18.38 10.23 -17.41
CA GLY A 395 -17.69 11.05 -18.41
C GLY A 395 -16.35 11.61 -17.91
N ARG A 396 -15.62 12.29 -18.79
CA ARG A 396 -14.30 12.91 -18.47
C ARG A 396 -14.40 14.35 -17.96
N ASP A 397 -15.53 15.02 -18.17
CA ASP A 397 -15.79 16.39 -17.69
C ASP A 397 -16.89 16.39 -16.61
N ARG A 398 -16.56 16.94 -15.44
CA ARG A 398 -17.47 16.98 -14.27
C ARG A 398 -18.72 17.85 -14.51
N LEU A 399 -18.58 18.94 -15.27
CA LEU A 399 -19.69 19.86 -15.56
C LEU A 399 -20.64 19.26 -16.58
N VAL A 400 -20.11 18.61 -17.63
CA VAL A 400 -20.92 17.91 -18.63
C VAL A 400 -21.69 16.74 -18.00
N VAL A 401 -21.02 15.90 -17.20
CA VAL A 401 -21.68 14.80 -16.47
C VAL A 401 -22.77 15.33 -15.53
N LYS A 402 -22.55 16.46 -14.84
CA LYS A 402 -23.59 17.10 -14.04
C LYS A 402 -24.77 17.54 -14.91
N HIS A 403 -24.52 18.27 -15.98
CA HIS A 403 -25.58 18.84 -16.83
C HIS A 403 -26.47 17.75 -17.47
N MET A 404 -25.86 16.68 -17.97
CA MET A 404 -26.59 15.53 -18.53
C MET A 404 -27.46 14.84 -17.46
N ALA A 405 -26.92 14.62 -16.25
CA ALA A 405 -27.68 14.06 -15.13
C ALA A 405 -28.82 14.98 -14.63
N GLN A 406 -28.65 16.30 -14.74
CA GLN A 406 -29.71 17.29 -14.47
C GLN A 406 -30.84 17.20 -15.51
N GLN A 407 -30.50 17.14 -16.80
CA GLN A 407 -31.47 16.98 -17.89
C GLN A 407 -32.24 15.65 -17.82
N MET A 408 -31.60 14.59 -17.33
CA MET A 408 -32.23 13.29 -17.03
C MET A 408 -33.00 13.25 -15.69
N GLY A 409 -33.11 14.38 -14.97
CA GLY A 409 -33.90 14.48 -13.75
C GLY A 409 -33.34 13.71 -12.54
N LEU A 410 -32.02 13.51 -12.44
CA LEU A 410 -31.38 12.73 -11.38
C LEU A 410 -31.04 13.55 -10.11
N GLU A 411 -31.35 14.85 -10.07
CA GLU A 411 -31.02 15.71 -8.93
C GLU A 411 -31.74 15.32 -7.63
N GLY A 412 -31.00 15.35 -6.52
CA GLY A 412 -31.50 15.01 -5.19
C GLY A 412 -31.63 13.50 -4.93
N SER A 413 -31.20 12.65 -5.86
CA SER A 413 -31.24 11.18 -5.72
C SER A 413 -29.88 10.52 -6.00
N TYR A 414 -28.79 11.25 -5.82
CA TYR A 414 -27.44 10.75 -6.07
C TYR A 414 -26.92 9.84 -4.96
N VAL A 415 -26.05 8.90 -5.33
CA VAL A 415 -25.51 7.86 -4.45
C VAL A 415 -23.97 7.92 -4.48
N PRO A 416 -23.34 8.75 -3.61
CA PRO A 416 -21.88 8.95 -3.57
C PRO A 416 -21.17 7.79 -2.86
N ARG A 417 -21.42 6.56 -3.32
CA ARG A 417 -20.78 5.30 -2.89
C ARG A 417 -20.58 4.42 -4.12
N THR A 418 -19.52 3.62 -4.15
CA THR A 418 -19.28 2.58 -5.16
C THR A 418 -20.32 1.45 -5.09
N TYR A 419 -20.20 0.40 -5.92
CA TYR A 419 -21.02 -0.81 -5.76
C TYR A 419 -20.52 -1.73 -4.64
N ILE A 420 -19.20 -1.84 -4.45
CA ILE A 420 -18.62 -2.69 -3.39
C ILE A 420 -18.99 -2.17 -2.00
N GLU A 421 -18.92 -0.86 -1.76
CA GLU A 421 -19.34 -0.24 -0.49
C GLU A 421 -20.82 -0.46 -0.17
N GLN A 422 -21.70 -0.50 -1.19
CA GLN A 422 -23.11 -0.82 -0.96
C GLN A 422 -23.28 -2.30 -0.57
N ILE A 423 -22.58 -3.23 -1.23
CA ILE A 423 -22.63 -4.66 -0.87
C ILE A 423 -22.06 -4.90 0.54
N GLN A 424 -20.96 -4.21 0.90
CA GLN A 424 -20.41 -4.24 2.27
C GLN A 424 -21.43 -3.69 3.28
N HIS A 425 -22.05 -2.53 3.00
CA HIS A 425 -23.03 -1.91 3.89
C HIS A 425 -24.30 -2.75 4.05
N GLU A 426 -24.80 -3.35 2.96
CA GLU A 426 -25.93 -4.29 2.97
C GLU A 426 -25.62 -5.49 3.88
N LYS A 427 -24.44 -6.12 3.72
CA LYS A 427 -23.98 -7.22 4.59
C LYS A 427 -23.85 -6.80 6.05
N LEU A 428 -23.30 -5.61 6.35
CA LEU A 428 -23.16 -5.08 7.70
C LEU A 428 -24.52 -4.84 8.37
N VAL A 429 -25.48 -4.26 7.64
CA VAL A 429 -26.87 -4.12 8.13
C VAL A 429 -27.52 -5.49 8.33
N MET A 430 -27.29 -6.45 7.42
CA MET A 430 -27.75 -7.84 7.55
C MET A 430 -27.08 -8.63 8.68
N ALA A 431 -25.96 -8.16 9.23
CA ALA A 431 -25.30 -8.74 10.41
C ALA A 431 -25.74 -8.13 11.77
N MET A 432 -26.36 -6.93 11.78
CA MET A 432 -26.80 -6.29 13.02
C MET A 432 -28.01 -6.98 13.69
N PRO A 433 -28.07 -7.06 15.04
CA PRO A 433 -29.29 -7.46 15.75
C PRO A 433 -30.49 -6.54 15.47
N ASP A 434 -31.69 -7.12 15.36
CA ASP A 434 -32.94 -6.38 15.05
C ASP A 434 -33.27 -5.26 16.06
N ASP A 435 -32.92 -5.49 17.33
CA ASP A 435 -33.00 -4.52 18.43
C ASP A 435 -32.22 -3.21 18.18
N LEU A 436 -31.21 -3.25 17.30
CA LEU A 436 -30.40 -2.09 16.91
C LEU A 436 -30.87 -1.51 15.57
N ARG A 437 -31.21 -2.36 14.58
CA ARG A 437 -31.82 -1.92 13.30
C ARG A 437 -33.02 -1.01 13.56
N THR A 438 -33.95 -1.48 14.38
CA THR A 438 -35.22 -0.81 14.68
C THR A 438 -35.03 0.49 15.47
N LYS A 439 -33.99 0.58 16.31
CA LYS A 439 -33.70 1.80 17.10
C LYS A 439 -32.93 2.88 16.32
N LEU A 440 -32.17 2.49 15.30
CA LEU A 440 -31.42 3.41 14.45
C LEU A 440 -32.26 4.02 13.32
N ASN A 441 -33.52 3.59 13.17
CA ASN A 441 -34.48 4.09 12.17
C ASN A 441 -33.93 4.04 10.73
N LEU A 442 -33.17 2.97 10.43
CA LEU A 442 -32.46 2.74 9.17
C LEU A 442 -33.42 2.35 8.04
N ASN A 443 -34.18 3.31 7.52
CA ASN A 443 -34.71 3.21 6.16
C ASN A 443 -33.52 3.12 5.18
N VAL A 444 -33.60 2.18 4.25
CA VAL A 444 -32.45 1.70 3.45
C VAL A 444 -31.87 2.76 2.51
N ASP A 445 -32.63 3.81 2.20
CA ASP A 445 -32.38 4.69 1.06
C ASP A 445 -31.62 6.00 1.38
N LEU A 446 -31.60 6.49 2.64
CA LEU A 446 -30.89 7.73 3.02
C LEU A 446 -30.31 7.72 4.44
N VAL A 447 -29.03 7.34 4.59
CA VAL A 447 -28.21 7.66 5.78
C VAL A 447 -26.77 8.04 5.37
N SER A 448 -26.22 9.06 6.02
CA SER A 448 -24.87 9.61 5.82
C SER A 448 -23.75 8.73 6.42
N SER A 449 -22.51 9.23 6.44
CA SER A 449 -21.33 8.47 6.88
C SER A 449 -21.41 8.03 8.36
N PRO A 450 -20.90 6.84 8.75
CA PRO A 450 -20.84 6.38 10.14
C PRO A 450 -20.19 7.35 11.14
N LYS A 451 -19.36 8.30 10.65
CA LYS A 451 -18.74 9.34 11.47
C LYS A 451 -19.74 10.30 12.13
N GLU A 452 -20.91 10.54 11.56
CA GLU A 452 -21.91 11.44 12.15
C GLU A 452 -22.72 10.78 13.28
N VAL A 453 -22.95 9.47 13.20
CA VAL A 453 -23.75 8.72 14.17
C VAL A 453 -23.12 8.77 15.58
N PHE A 454 -21.79 8.77 15.65
CA PHE A 454 -21.04 8.92 16.90
C PHE A 454 -21.13 10.30 17.56
N PHE A 455 -21.50 11.36 16.82
CA PHE A 455 -21.69 12.70 17.38
C PHE A 455 -23.13 12.99 17.82
N ARG A 456 -24.12 12.23 17.33
CA ARG A 456 -25.53 12.39 17.72
C ARG A 456 -25.91 11.60 18.98
N THR A 457 -25.09 10.64 19.41
CA THR A 457 -25.34 9.81 20.60
C THR A 457 -24.73 10.37 21.90
N SER A 458 -24.08 11.53 21.84
CA SER A 458 -23.42 12.17 23.00
C SER A 458 -24.19 13.34 23.64
N SER A 459 -25.41 13.66 23.17
CA SER A 459 -26.16 14.86 23.59
C SER A 459 -27.36 14.62 24.53
N ASP A 460 -27.84 13.38 24.68
CA ASP A 460 -28.99 13.06 25.56
C ASP A 460 -28.54 12.44 26.89
N GLY A 461 -28.56 13.23 27.96
CA GLY A 461 -28.25 12.80 29.32
C GLY A 461 -29.49 12.61 30.19
N VAL A 462 -29.68 11.42 30.78
CA VAL A 462 -30.70 11.11 31.80
C VAL A 462 -30.21 9.90 32.64
N PRO A 463 -30.60 9.76 33.94
CA PRO A 463 -29.57 9.61 34.98
C PRO A 463 -29.32 8.20 35.55
N MET A 464 -28.26 8.09 36.36
CA MET A 464 -27.81 6.87 37.04
C MET A 464 -28.89 6.21 37.92
N ARG A 465 -28.95 4.87 37.87
CA ARG A 465 -29.50 4.01 38.95
C ARG A 465 -28.58 2.83 39.22
N HIS A 466 -28.00 2.77 40.42
CA HIS A 466 -27.22 1.61 40.87
C HIS A 466 -28.12 0.38 41.10
N LYS A 467 -27.72 -0.78 40.57
CA LYS A 467 -28.00 -2.09 41.18
C LYS A 467 -26.74 -2.97 41.14
N ARG A 468 -26.37 -3.53 42.29
CA ARG A 468 -25.34 -4.57 42.42
C ARG A 468 -25.94 -5.93 42.04
N ILE A 469 -25.20 -6.76 41.30
CA ILE A 469 -25.42 -8.21 41.21
C ILE A 469 -24.07 -8.91 41.50
N ARG A 470 -24.12 -10.08 42.15
CA ARG A 470 -22.95 -10.80 42.68
C ARG A 470 -22.26 -11.66 41.61
N ARG A 471 -20.95 -11.89 41.79
CA ARG A 471 -20.21 -12.99 41.14
C ARG A 471 -20.55 -14.33 41.79
N SER A 472 -20.54 -15.40 41.00
CA SER A 472 -20.43 -16.78 41.48
C SER A 472 -19.62 -17.59 40.46
N CYS A 473 -18.49 -18.16 40.89
CA CYS A 473 -17.70 -19.06 40.05
C CYS A 473 -18.37 -20.43 39.95
N LEU A 474 -18.17 -21.14 38.84
CA LEU A 474 -18.26 -22.60 38.80
C LEU A 474 -17.34 -23.14 37.70
N THR A 475 -16.35 -23.92 38.09
CA THR A 475 -15.40 -24.61 37.22
C THR A 475 -15.86 -26.04 36.97
N CYS A 476 -15.84 -26.51 35.72
CA CYS A 476 -15.57 -27.91 35.38
C CYS A 476 -15.36 -28.07 33.85
N VAL A 477 -14.30 -28.78 33.45
CA VAL A 477 -14.02 -29.15 32.06
C VAL A 477 -13.48 -30.59 32.03
N PRO A 478 -14.16 -31.54 31.37
CA PRO A 478 -13.60 -32.86 31.08
C PRO A 478 -12.61 -32.79 29.90
N LYS A 479 -11.50 -33.51 30.00
CA LYS A 479 -10.61 -33.77 28.85
C LYS A 479 -11.23 -34.84 27.94
N LEU A 480 -10.91 -34.76 26.65
CA LEU A 480 -11.05 -35.88 25.70
C LEU A 480 -9.64 -36.32 25.28
N GLU A 481 -9.33 -37.60 25.43
CA GLU A 481 -8.03 -38.18 25.08
C GLU A 481 -8.03 -38.85 23.69
N THR A 482 -6.86 -38.86 23.08
CA THR A 482 -6.57 -39.56 21.82
C THR A 482 -6.58 -41.07 21.97
N ARG A 483 -7.10 -41.80 20.97
CA ARG A 483 -6.63 -43.15 20.64
C ARG A 483 -6.38 -43.28 19.14
N ARG A 484 -5.31 -44.01 18.81
CA ARG A 484 -5.09 -44.61 17.49
C ARG A 484 -5.78 -45.97 17.44
N VAL A 485 -6.38 -46.32 16.30
CA VAL A 485 -5.97 -47.48 15.49
C VAL A 485 -5.85 -46.95 14.07
#